data_AF-A0A4Y8CJ91-F1
#
_entry.id   AF-A0A4Y8CJ91-F1
#
_cell.length_a   1.000
_cell.length_b   1.000
_cell.length_c   1.000
_cell.angle_alpha   90.00
_cell.angle_beta   90.00
_cell.angle_gamma   90.00
#
_symmetry.space_group_name_H-M   'P 1'
#
loop_
_entity.id
_entity.type
_entity.pdbx_description
1 polymer ?
#
loop_
_entity_poly.entity_id
_entity_poly.type
_entity_poly.pdbx_seq_one_letter_code
_entity_poly.pdbx_strand_id
1 'polypeptide(L)'
;MKARKEFTISAGTYGSPSIPLRSGIGAKQEVEKLQIQNQVDFQVSQRPWLMDYWPVILSFPEVSKPDLTNEHLVCHKGGKSKFSTQYKTNKIGFSLNSYVEPLHLLI
;
A
#
# COMPACT_ATOMS: atom_id res chain seq x y z
N MET A 1 -22.19 6.41 16.37
CA MET A 1 -22.76 5.47 15.37
C MET A 1 -23.07 4.16 16.07
N LYS A 2 -24.16 3.46 15.73
CA LYS A 2 -24.52 2.16 16.33
C LYS A 2 -24.90 1.18 15.22
N ALA A 3 -24.36 -0.03 15.25
CA ALA A 3 -24.74 -1.13 14.37
C ALA A 3 -25.74 -2.05 15.09
N ARG A 4 -26.75 -2.57 14.38
CA ARG A 4 -27.79 -3.44 14.96
C ARG A 4 -27.61 -4.94 14.68
N LYS A 5 -26.90 -5.29 13.61
CA LYS A 5 -26.75 -6.68 13.15
C LYS A 5 -25.30 -7.13 13.13
N GLU A 6 -24.45 -6.37 12.44
CA GLU A 6 -23.05 -6.71 12.23
C GLU A 6 -22.22 -5.44 12.11
N PHE A 7 -20.94 -5.54 12.47
CA PHE A 7 -19.92 -4.58 12.08
C PHE A 7 -18.73 -5.34 11.47
N THR A 8 -18.17 -4.81 10.40
CA THR A 8 -16.99 -5.38 9.72
C THR A 8 -15.85 -4.37 9.77
N ILE A 9 -14.63 -4.84 10.01
CA ILE A 9 -13.43 -4.00 10.02
C ILE A 9 -12.61 -4.28 8.75
N SER A 10 -12.35 -3.24 7.96
CA SER A 10 -11.57 -3.32 6.71
C SER A 10 -10.48 -2.24 6.68
N ALA A 11 -9.70 -2.11 7.74
CA ALA A 11 -8.66 -1.08 7.90
C ALA A 11 -7.27 -1.54 7.44
N GLY A 12 -7.18 -2.59 6.63
CA GLY A 12 -5.93 -3.18 6.14
C GLY A 12 -5.12 -3.91 7.23
N THR A 13 -3.98 -4.49 6.85
CA THR A 13 -3.18 -5.37 7.72
C THR A 13 -2.66 -4.66 8.98
N TYR A 14 -2.37 -3.36 8.92
CA TYR A 14 -1.90 -2.58 10.08
C TYR A 14 -3.04 -1.98 10.91
N GLY A 15 -4.11 -1.53 10.26
CA GLY A 15 -5.23 -0.87 10.93
C GLY A 15 -6.21 -1.84 11.59
N SER A 16 -6.53 -2.95 10.91
CA SER A 16 -7.51 -3.93 11.39
C SER A 16 -7.15 -4.56 12.74
N PRO A 17 -5.92 -5.01 13.03
CA PRO A 17 -5.59 -5.56 14.35
C PRO A 17 -5.54 -4.49 15.46
N SER A 18 -5.32 -3.22 15.10
CA SER A 18 -5.19 -2.13 16.06
C SER A 18 -6.55 -1.72 16.68
N ILE A 19 -7.65 -1.93 15.96
CA ILE A 19 -9.01 -1.54 16.41
C ILE A 19 -9.49 -2.44 17.57
N PRO A 20 -9.46 -3.79 17.46
CA PRO A 20 -9.77 -4.69 18.57
C PRO A 20 -8.88 -4.44 19.80
N LEU A 21 -7.57 -4.23 19.60
CA LEU A 21 -6.64 -4.01 20.70
C LEU A 21 -7.02 -2.79 21.56
N ARG A 22 -7.35 -1.66 20.90
CA ARG A 22 -7.86 -0.45 21.59
C ARG A 22 -9.30 -0.58 22.10
N SER A 23 -10.01 -1.62 21.71
CA SER A 23 -11.36 -1.95 22.20
C SER A 23 -11.32 -2.95 23.36
N GLY A 24 -10.12 -3.28 23.88
CA GLY A 24 -9.95 -4.24 24.96
C GLY A 24 -9.95 -5.70 24.51
N ILE A 25 -9.90 -5.96 23.20
CA ILE A 25 -9.97 -7.29 22.58
C ILE A 25 -8.57 -7.63 22.07
N GLY A 26 -7.84 -8.45 22.80
CA GLY A 26 -6.46 -8.83 22.50
C GLY A 26 -5.80 -9.50 23.70
N ALA A 27 -4.52 -9.80 23.58
CA ALA A 27 -3.77 -10.39 24.68
C ALA A 27 -3.74 -9.46 25.89
N LYS A 28 -4.06 -10.00 27.07
CA LYS A 28 -4.17 -9.25 28.32
C LYS A 28 -2.98 -8.31 28.56
N GLN A 29 -1.76 -8.82 28.42
CA GLN A 29 -0.54 -8.02 28.64
C GLN A 29 -0.39 -6.83 27.69
N GLU A 30 -0.86 -6.92 26.45
CA GLU A 30 -0.77 -5.83 25.47
C GLU A 30 -1.85 -4.78 25.70
N VAL A 31 -3.07 -5.23 26.01
CA VAL A 31 -4.20 -4.35 26.29
C VAL A 31 -3.98 -3.58 27.60
N GLU A 32 -3.49 -4.24 28.65
CA GLU A 32 -3.21 -3.60 29.95
C GLU A 32 -2.08 -2.57 29.87
N LYS A 33 -1.09 -2.75 28.98
CA LYS A 33 -0.08 -1.72 28.69
C LYS A 33 -0.69 -0.42 28.15
N LEU A 34 -1.83 -0.51 27.48
CA LEU A 34 -2.58 0.65 26.98
C LEU A 34 -3.53 1.24 28.03
N GLN A 35 -3.50 0.74 29.27
CA GLN A 35 -4.40 1.14 30.36
C GLN A 35 -5.88 0.91 30.05
N ILE A 36 -6.17 -0.12 29.25
CA ILE A 36 -7.53 -0.52 28.85
C ILE A 36 -7.92 -1.79 29.61
N GLN A 37 -9.18 -1.89 30.00
CA GLN A 37 -9.71 -3.15 30.55
C GLN A 37 -9.75 -4.21 29.46
N ASN A 38 -9.11 -5.36 29.69
CA ASN A 38 -9.24 -6.50 28.81
C ASN A 38 -10.68 -7.05 28.87
N GLN A 39 -11.38 -6.99 27.74
CA GLN A 39 -12.74 -7.50 27.54
C GLN A 39 -12.70 -8.97 27.12
N VAL A 40 -11.79 -9.31 26.20
CA VAL A 40 -11.61 -10.65 25.65
C VAL A 40 -10.13 -10.92 25.49
N ASP A 41 -9.63 -11.94 26.18
CA ASP A 41 -8.24 -12.38 26.12
C ASP A 41 -8.07 -13.46 25.04
N PHE A 42 -7.28 -13.18 24.01
CA PHE A 42 -6.87 -14.17 23.02
C PHE A 42 -5.45 -13.88 22.53
N GLN A 43 -4.65 -14.94 22.41
CA GLN A 43 -3.19 -14.82 22.29
C GLN A 43 -2.69 -14.52 20.87
N VAL A 44 -3.56 -14.53 19.86
CA VAL A 44 -3.17 -14.26 18.46
C VAL A 44 -2.58 -12.84 18.30
N SER A 45 -2.92 -11.88 19.16
CA SER A 45 -2.38 -10.52 19.06
C SER A 45 -0.90 -10.41 19.44
N GLN A 46 -0.37 -11.30 20.30
CA GLN A 46 1.01 -11.18 20.81
C GLN A 46 2.09 -11.39 19.76
N ARG A 47 1.75 -12.07 18.66
CA ARG A 47 2.64 -12.33 17.53
C ARG A 47 1.88 -12.02 16.25
N PRO A 48 1.90 -10.76 15.77
CA PRO A 48 1.30 -10.44 14.49
C PRO A 48 2.02 -11.27 13.41
N TRP A 49 1.27 -12.15 12.75
CA TRP A 49 1.72 -12.84 11.54
C TRP A 49 1.70 -11.84 10.38
N LEU A 50 2.61 -10.86 10.43
CA LEU A 50 2.83 -9.95 9.33
C LEU A 50 3.65 -10.67 8.28
N MET A 51 2.99 -11.00 7.18
CA MET A 51 3.62 -11.48 5.97
C MET A 51 3.77 -10.32 5.02
N ASP A 52 4.98 -10.10 4.54
CA ASP A 52 5.30 -9.10 3.53
C ASP A 52 6.32 -9.68 2.54
N TYR A 53 6.43 -9.06 1.38
CA TYR A 53 7.43 -9.43 0.38
C TYR A 53 8.77 -8.82 0.78
N TRP A 54 9.62 -9.61 1.43
CA TRP A 54 10.96 -9.17 1.87
C TRP A 54 12.08 -10.01 1.24
N PRO A 55 13.15 -9.40 0.68
CA PRO A 55 13.34 -7.97 0.42
C PRO A 55 12.79 -7.53 -0.96
N VAL A 56 12.18 -6.34 -1.05
CA VAL A 56 11.91 -5.69 -2.35
C VAL A 56 13.18 -4.95 -2.79
N ILE A 57 13.90 -5.52 -3.76
CA ILE A 57 15.11 -4.91 -4.35
C ILE A 57 14.72 -4.20 -5.64
N LEU A 58 14.89 -2.88 -5.68
CA LEU A 58 14.72 -2.07 -6.88
C LEU A 58 16.08 -1.74 -7.47
N SER A 59 16.47 -2.44 -8.52
CA SER A 59 17.68 -2.17 -9.31
C SER A 59 17.33 -1.30 -10.51
N PHE A 60 18.07 -0.21 -10.72
CA PHE A 60 17.90 0.71 -11.85
C PHE A 60 19.05 0.53 -12.84
N PRO A 61 18.92 -0.35 -13.86
CA PRO A 61 19.93 -0.47 -14.89
C PRO A 61 19.96 0.79 -15.76
N GLU A 62 21.14 1.19 -16.22
CA GLU A 62 21.27 2.22 -17.25
C GLU A 62 20.81 1.65 -18.61
N VAL A 63 20.14 2.49 -19.39
CA VAL A 63 19.56 2.10 -20.67
C VAL A 63 20.21 2.92 -21.79
N SER A 64 20.79 2.24 -22.78
CA SER A 64 21.48 2.90 -23.90
C SER A 64 20.55 3.38 -25.01
N LYS A 65 19.33 2.83 -25.10
CA LYS A 65 18.36 3.19 -26.14
C LYS A 65 17.59 4.45 -25.73
N PRO A 66 17.56 5.51 -26.55
CA PRO A 66 16.71 6.67 -26.27
C PRO A 66 15.24 6.26 -26.26
N ASP A 67 14.44 6.90 -25.42
CA ASP A 67 12.98 6.75 -25.28
C ASP A 67 12.47 5.34 -24.91
N LEU A 68 13.35 4.41 -24.48
CA LEU A 68 12.91 3.11 -23.95
C LEU A 68 12.23 3.25 -22.58
N THR A 69 12.62 4.28 -21.82
CA THR A 69 12.13 4.51 -20.47
C THR A 69 11.22 5.74 -20.42
N ASN A 70 10.27 5.74 -19.48
CA ASN A 70 9.25 6.78 -19.37
C ASN A 70 9.73 8.02 -18.58
N GLU A 71 10.99 8.05 -18.18
CA GLU A 71 11.58 9.08 -17.33
C GLU A 71 11.49 10.45 -17.99
N HIS A 72 11.71 10.52 -19.30
CA HIS A 72 11.59 11.75 -20.07
C HIS A 72 10.15 12.32 -20.07
N LEU A 73 9.11 11.51 -19.83
CA LEU A 73 7.72 11.94 -19.73
C LEU A 73 7.35 12.50 -18.35
N VAL A 74 8.06 12.04 -17.31
CA VAL A 74 7.72 12.33 -15.90
C VAL A 74 8.70 13.30 -15.26
N CYS A 75 10.00 13.02 -15.41
CA CYS A 75 11.11 13.64 -14.71
C CYS A 75 11.68 14.84 -15.49
N HIS A 76 10.82 15.75 -15.92
CA HIS A 76 11.22 17.02 -16.54
C HIS A 76 10.37 18.19 -16.03
N LYS A 77 10.84 19.43 -16.24
CA LYS A 77 10.12 20.63 -15.81
C LYS A 77 8.72 20.69 -16.46
N GLY A 78 7.68 20.63 -15.64
CA GLY A 78 6.29 20.63 -16.10
C GLY A 78 5.74 19.27 -16.54
N GLY A 79 6.48 18.17 -16.35
CA GLY A 79 5.99 16.82 -16.68
C GLY A 79 4.67 16.48 -15.99
N LYS A 80 4.57 16.79 -14.69
CA LYS A 80 3.35 16.60 -13.89
C LYS A 80 2.12 17.30 -14.45
N SER A 81 2.23 18.56 -14.87
CA SER A 81 1.09 19.28 -15.43
C SER A 81 0.71 18.74 -16.81
N LYS A 82 1.70 18.36 -17.64
CA LYS A 82 1.47 17.79 -18.97
C LYS A 82 0.73 16.46 -18.91
N PHE A 83 1.24 15.46 -18.19
CA PHE A 83 0.58 14.16 -18.12
C PHE A 83 -0.78 14.24 -17.39
N SER A 84 -0.92 15.13 -16.41
CA SER A 84 -2.20 15.37 -15.74
C SER A 84 -3.23 15.98 -16.70
N THR A 85 -2.81 16.91 -17.57
CA THR A 85 -3.68 17.51 -18.58
C THR A 85 -4.11 16.48 -19.62
N GLN A 86 -3.16 15.71 -20.16
CA GLN A 86 -3.44 14.62 -21.12
C GLN A 86 -4.43 13.59 -20.58
N TYR A 87 -4.29 13.23 -19.30
CA TYR A 87 -5.23 12.32 -18.64
C TYR A 87 -6.61 12.94 -18.46
N LYS A 88 -6.69 14.22 -18.06
CA LYS A 88 -7.97 14.90 -17.80
C LYS A 88 -8.76 15.17 -19.08
N THR A 89 -8.10 15.55 -20.17
CA THR A 89 -8.78 15.90 -21.41
C THR A 89 -9.22 14.67 -22.19
N ASN A 90 -8.28 13.76 -22.45
CA ASN A 90 -8.48 12.71 -23.44
C ASN A 90 -8.37 11.30 -22.86
N LYS A 91 -8.04 11.15 -21.56
CA LYS A 91 -7.78 9.85 -20.94
C LYS A 91 -6.74 9.07 -21.75
N ILE A 92 -5.62 9.72 -22.06
CA ILE A 92 -4.46 9.11 -22.72
C ILE A 92 -3.15 9.54 -22.03
N GLY A 93 -2.04 8.89 -22.37
CA GLY A 93 -0.70 9.28 -21.97
C GLY A 93 -0.12 8.43 -20.83
N PHE A 94 1.01 8.89 -20.28
CA PHE A 94 1.81 8.16 -19.29
C PHE A 94 1.00 7.64 -18.09
N SER A 95 -0.02 8.39 -17.65
CA SER A 95 -0.87 8.01 -16.50
C SER A 95 -1.72 6.75 -16.73
N LEU A 96 -1.86 6.28 -17.96
CA LEU A 96 -2.62 5.08 -18.32
C LEU A 96 -1.73 3.97 -18.88
N ASN A 97 -0.67 4.33 -19.60
CA ASN A 97 0.27 3.40 -20.22
C ASN A 97 1.56 3.25 -19.40
N SER A 98 1.46 3.25 -18.07
CA SER A 98 2.63 3.09 -17.18
C SER A 98 3.26 1.68 -17.26
N TYR A 99 2.59 0.73 -17.91
CA TYR A 99 3.10 -0.61 -18.19
C TYR A 99 3.56 -0.66 -19.66
N VAL A 100 4.88 -0.68 -19.87
CA VAL A 100 5.47 -0.89 -21.20
C VAL A 100 5.93 -2.35 -21.26
N GLU A 101 5.37 -3.10 -22.23
CA GLU A 101 5.78 -4.36 -22.89
C GLU A 101 6.65 -5.42 -22.15
N PRO A 102 6.44 -6.73 -22.41
CA PRO A 102 7.06 -7.82 -21.67
C PRO A 102 8.59 -7.86 -21.83
N LEU A 103 9.22 -8.28 -20.73
CA LEU A 103 10.66 -8.41 -20.43
C LEU A 103 11.49 -9.31 -21.40
N HIS A 104 11.04 -9.57 -22.62
CA HIS A 104 11.65 -10.53 -23.55
C HIS A 104 12.74 -9.95 -24.47
N LEU A 105 13.14 -8.70 -24.28
CA LEU A 105 14.14 -8.00 -25.12
C LEU A 105 15.41 -7.57 -24.37
N LEU A 106 15.64 -8.13 -23.18
CA LEU A 106 16.86 -7.95 -22.39
C LEU A 106 17.50 -9.33 -22.07
N ILE A 107 17.95 -10.01 -23.12
CA ILE A 107 19.02 -11.02 -23.11
C ILE A 107 19.91 -10.73 -24.32
#